data_AF-A0A067BVC5-F1
#
_entry.id   AF-A0A067BVC5-F1
#
_cell.length_a   1.000
_cell.length_b   1.000
_cell.length_c   1.000
_cell.angle_alpha   90.00
_cell.angle_beta   90.00
_cell.angle_gamma   90.00
#
_symmetry.space_group_name_H-M   'P 1'
#
loop_
_entity.id
_entity.type
_entity.pdbx_description
1 polymer ?
#
loop_
_entity_poly.entity_id
_entity_poly.type
_entity_poly.pdbx_seq_one_letter_code
_entity_poly.pdbx_strand_id
1 'polypeptide(L)'
;CAFYYVVPYTSTSEESLVEHVRRHTADAPYVQPATWYISHAWGYLFLETLESLQSFFRERCIDDPVVWFCVFQNNQHRGSEPPFAWWQSTFQESLAALNNVVMVMHPWKNPVTLTRSWGIFEN
;
A
#
# COMPACT_ATOMS: atom_id res chain seq x y z
N CYS A 1 8.26 -5.21 -9.05
CA CYS A 1 6.98 -5.33 -8.31
C CYS A 1 7.24 -6.01 -6.97
N ALA A 2 6.77 -5.43 -5.86
CA ALA A 2 6.97 -5.97 -4.51
C ALA A 2 6.42 -7.40 -4.32
N PHE A 3 5.44 -7.79 -5.16
CA PHE A 3 4.93 -9.14 -5.28
C PHE A 3 6.03 -10.22 -5.39
N TYR A 4 7.09 -9.98 -6.18
CA TYR A 4 8.19 -10.93 -6.39
C TYR A 4 9.04 -11.17 -5.13
N TYR A 5 8.93 -10.32 -4.12
CA TYR A 5 9.64 -10.47 -2.85
C TYR A 5 8.71 -10.96 -1.73
N VAL A 6 7.47 -10.47 -1.70
CA VAL A 6 6.49 -10.81 -0.65
C VAL A 6 6.01 -12.26 -0.76
N VAL A 7 5.66 -12.73 -1.96
CA VAL A 7 5.09 -14.08 -2.15
C VAL A 7 6.09 -15.19 -1.78
N PRO A 8 7.37 -15.13 -2.23
CA PRO A 8 8.35 -16.13 -1.78
C PRO A 8 8.59 -16.10 -0.28
N TYR A 9 8.61 -14.91 0.33
CA TYR A 9 8.86 -14.74 1.76
C TYR A 9 7.73 -15.32 2.63
N THR A 10 6.47 -15.10 2.26
CA THR A 10 5.31 -15.64 2.99
C THR A 10 4.82 -16.99 2.47
N SER A 11 5.58 -17.66 1.60
CA SER A 11 5.20 -18.94 0.98
C SER A 11 4.93 -20.07 1.97
N THR A 12 5.53 -20.01 3.15
CA THR A 12 5.40 -21.03 4.19
C THR A 12 4.10 -20.91 5.00
N SER A 13 3.55 -19.69 5.14
CA SER A 13 2.31 -19.46 5.88
C SER A 13 1.11 -19.17 4.97
N GLU A 14 1.36 -18.79 3.72
CA GLU A 14 0.35 -18.32 2.77
C GLU A 14 -0.50 -17.15 3.31
N GLU A 15 0.08 -16.34 4.21
CA GLU A 15 -0.56 -15.17 4.82
C GLU A 15 -0.07 -13.85 4.19
N SER A 16 -0.69 -12.73 4.60
CA SER A 16 -0.15 -11.40 4.31
C SER A 16 1.20 -11.22 5.01
N LEU A 17 2.04 -10.31 4.51
CA LEU A 17 3.36 -10.05 5.09
C LEU A 17 3.26 -9.63 6.56
N VAL A 18 2.27 -8.77 6.86
CA VAL A 18 2.04 -8.28 8.21
C VAL A 18 1.69 -9.41 9.17
N GLU A 19 0.80 -10.32 8.78
CA GLU A 19 0.44 -11.47 9.64
C GLU A 19 1.58 -12.46 9.77
N HIS A 20 2.33 -12.70 8.67
CA HIS A 20 3.50 -13.56 8.70
C HIS A 20 4.55 -13.05 9.69
N VAL A 21 4.93 -11.77 9.61
CA VAL A 21 5.88 -11.14 10.54
C VAL A 21 5.36 -11.18 11.97
N ARG A 22 4.08 -10.84 12.17
CA ARG A 22 3.46 -10.81 13.50
C ARG A 22 3.47 -12.16 14.21
N ARG A 23 3.36 -13.27 13.47
CA ARG A 23 3.18 -14.62 14.05
C ARG A 23 4.41 -15.51 13.98
N HIS A 24 5.31 -15.27 13.00
CA HIS A 24 6.36 -16.23 12.66
C HIS A 24 7.77 -15.65 12.74
N THR A 25 7.94 -14.36 13.02
CA THR A 25 9.27 -13.74 13.11
C THR A 25 9.51 -13.06 14.46
N ALA A 26 10.79 -12.84 14.79
CA ALA A 26 11.19 -12.06 15.97
C ALA A 26 10.85 -10.57 15.84
N ASP A 27 10.46 -10.13 14.63
CA ASP A 27 10.14 -8.75 14.29
C ASP A 27 8.67 -8.39 14.57
N ALA A 28 7.91 -9.29 15.23
CA ALA A 28 6.55 -9.02 15.69
C ALA A 28 6.38 -7.68 16.44
N PRO A 29 7.34 -7.20 17.27
CA PRO A 29 7.24 -5.88 17.91
C PRO A 29 7.18 -4.68 16.93
N TYR A 30 7.64 -4.84 15.69
CA TYR A 30 7.58 -3.79 14.66
C TYR A 30 6.22 -3.71 13.97
N VAL A 31 5.34 -4.70 14.16
CA VAL A 31 3.96 -4.68 13.65
C VAL A 31 3.07 -3.91 14.61
N GLN A 32 2.89 -2.62 14.30
CA GLN A 32 2.10 -1.69 15.11
C GLN A 32 0.86 -1.19 14.34
N PRO A 33 -0.16 -0.64 15.03
CA PRO A 33 -1.26 0.06 14.39
C PRO A 33 -0.72 1.19 13.50
N ALA A 34 -1.12 1.19 12.22
CA ALA A 34 -0.67 2.20 11.29
C ALA A 34 -1.11 3.61 11.72
N THR A 35 -0.30 4.61 11.41
CA THR A 35 -0.60 6.04 11.61
C THR A 35 -0.70 6.79 10.29
N TRP A 36 -0.21 6.19 9.20
CA TRP A 36 -0.19 6.74 7.84
C TRP A 36 -0.76 5.76 6.84
N TYR A 37 -1.72 6.21 6.03
CA TYR A 37 -2.21 5.42 4.90
C TYR A 37 -1.42 5.74 3.63
N ILE A 38 -0.85 4.71 2.98
CA ILE A 38 -0.15 4.87 1.71
C ILE A 38 -1.09 4.51 0.55
N SER A 39 -1.48 5.53 -0.22
CA SER A 39 -2.25 5.37 -1.45
C SER A 39 -1.30 5.34 -2.65
N HIS A 40 -1.38 4.26 -3.43
CA HIS A 40 -0.48 3.98 -4.55
C HIS A 40 -1.25 3.31 -5.70
N ALA A 41 -1.01 3.74 -6.94
CA ALA A 41 -1.59 3.13 -8.13
C ALA A 41 -0.72 1.97 -8.64
N TRP A 42 -1.32 0.87 -9.10
CA TRP A 42 -0.58 -0.33 -9.49
C TRP A 42 0.28 -0.08 -10.74
N GLY A 43 1.57 -0.42 -10.68
CA GLY A 43 2.52 -0.25 -11.79
C GLY A 43 3.89 0.34 -11.43
N TYR A 44 4.10 0.80 -10.19
CA TYR A 44 5.33 1.49 -9.83
C TYR A 44 6.41 0.54 -9.33
N LEU A 45 7.66 0.98 -9.45
CA LEU A 45 8.79 0.36 -8.80
C LEU A 45 8.69 0.66 -7.29
N PHE A 46 8.39 -0.37 -6.51
CA PHE A 46 8.34 -0.34 -5.04
C PHE A 46 9.45 0.48 -4.37
N LEU A 47 10.66 0.46 -4.95
CA LEU A 47 11.80 1.23 -4.46
C LEU A 47 11.58 2.76 -4.60
N GLU A 48 11.04 3.24 -5.72
CA GLU A 48 10.73 4.67 -5.90
C GLU A 48 9.67 5.14 -4.91
N THR A 49 8.68 4.30 -4.63
CA THR A 49 7.67 4.56 -3.59
C THR A 49 8.32 4.67 -2.22
N LEU A 50 9.21 3.73 -1.87
CA LEU A 50 9.88 3.73 -0.58
C LEU A 50 10.79 4.96 -0.40
N GLU A 51 11.58 5.31 -1.42
CA GLU A 51 12.43 6.50 -1.42
C GLU A 51 11.60 7.78 -1.26
N SER A 52 10.48 7.88 -1.97
CA SER A 52 9.57 9.03 -1.85
C SER A 52 8.99 9.17 -0.44
N LEU A 53 8.58 8.05 0.16
CA LEU A 53 8.09 8.03 1.54
C LEU A 53 9.19 8.41 2.54
N GLN A 54 10.40 7.89 2.37
CA GLN A 54 11.54 8.23 3.21
C GLN A 54 11.91 9.72 3.13
N SER A 55 11.84 10.33 1.93
CA SER A 55 12.02 11.79 1.80
C SER A 55 10.92 12.55 2.51
N PHE A 56 9.65 12.16 2.29
CA PHE A 56 8.49 12.80 2.91
C PHE A 56 8.55 12.80 4.44
N PHE A 57 8.83 11.64 5.07
CA PHE A 57 8.89 11.56 6.53
C PHE A 57 10.08 12.33 7.10
N ARG A 58 11.22 12.33 6.40
CA ARG A 58 12.41 13.11 6.79
C ARG A 58 12.16 14.61 6.75
N GLU A 59 11.56 15.12 5.68
CA GLU A 59 11.22 16.53 5.52
C GLU A 59 10.23 17.03 6.58
N ARG A 60 9.39 16.14 7.09
CA ARG A 60 8.40 16.44 8.12
C ARG A 60 8.89 16.16 9.55
N CYS A 61 10.14 15.74 9.71
CA CYS A 61 10.73 15.34 11.00
C CYS A 61 9.85 14.31 11.74
N ILE A 62 9.31 13.33 11.00
CA ILE A 62 8.49 12.25 11.57
C ILE A 62 9.43 11.09 11.90
N ASP A 63 9.66 10.87 13.18
CA ASP A 63 10.42 9.72 13.69
C ASP A 63 9.49 8.50 13.81
N ASP A 64 9.94 7.35 13.29
CA ASP A 64 9.26 6.04 13.31
C ASP A 64 7.82 6.02 12.74
N PRO A 65 7.62 6.35 11.44
CA PRO A 65 6.30 6.31 10.82
C PRO A 65 5.80 4.87 10.64
N VAL A 66 4.67 4.53 11.26
CA VAL A 66 3.99 3.25 11.03
C VAL A 66 3.04 3.39 9.84
N VAL A 67 3.37 2.71 8.75
CA VAL A 67 2.64 2.85 7.48
C VAL A 67 1.72 1.67 7.19
N TRP A 68 0.51 1.98 6.75
CA TRP A 68 -0.39 1.04 6.12
C TRP A 68 -0.07 0.99 4.64
N PHE A 69 0.36 -0.17 4.14
CA PHE A 69 0.62 -0.35 2.72
C PHE A 69 -0.08 -1.59 2.19
N CYS A 70 -0.89 -1.41 1.15
CA CYS A 70 -1.75 -2.45 0.59
C CYS A 70 -0.99 -3.72 0.18
N VAL A 71 0.25 -3.59 -0.31
CA VAL A 71 1.06 -4.75 -0.70
C VAL A 71 1.37 -5.67 0.49
N PHE A 72 1.58 -5.09 1.68
CA PHE A 72 1.97 -5.85 2.87
C PHE A 72 0.77 -6.36 3.65
N GLN A 73 -0.31 -5.58 3.69
CA GLN A 73 -1.48 -5.94 4.48
C GLN A 73 -2.38 -6.96 3.77
N ASN A 74 -2.46 -6.90 2.44
CA ASN A 74 -3.26 -7.85 1.68
C ASN A 74 -2.51 -9.17 1.49
N ASN A 75 -3.26 -10.26 1.60
CA ASN A 75 -2.74 -11.58 1.31
C ASN A 75 -2.53 -11.75 -0.19
N GLN A 76 -1.27 -11.75 -0.62
CA GLN A 76 -0.87 -11.83 -2.03
C GLN A 76 -1.01 -13.26 -2.61
N HIS A 77 -1.24 -14.28 -1.78
CA HIS A 77 -1.50 -15.66 -2.22
C HIS A 77 -2.94 -15.88 -2.68
N ARG A 78 -3.85 -14.97 -2.30
CA ARG A 78 -5.23 -14.99 -2.81
C ARG A 78 -5.21 -14.44 -4.25
N GLY A 79 -5.08 -15.33 -5.22
CA GLY A 79 -4.92 -15.03 -6.65
C GLY A 79 -6.07 -14.28 -7.33
N SER A 80 -7.14 -13.94 -6.63
CA SER A 80 -8.20 -13.07 -7.12
C SER A 80 -7.92 -11.64 -6.65
N GLU A 81 -7.55 -10.75 -7.58
CA GLU A 81 -7.58 -9.32 -7.31
C GLU A 81 -8.98 -8.94 -6.82
N PRO A 82 -9.12 -8.39 -5.61
CA PRO A 82 -10.40 -7.93 -5.13
C PRO A 82 -10.99 -6.91 -6.12
N PRO A 83 -12.31 -6.92 -6.34
CA PRO A 83 -12.94 -5.93 -7.20
C PRO A 83 -12.69 -4.52 -6.68
N PHE A 84 -12.65 -3.54 -7.57
CA PHE A 84 -12.41 -2.13 -7.24
C PHE A 84 -13.25 -1.62 -6.06
N ALA A 85 -14.51 -2.06 -5.94
CA ALA A 85 -15.39 -1.71 -4.83
C ALA A 85 -14.84 -2.13 -3.45
N TRP A 86 -14.16 -3.27 -3.37
CA TRP A 86 -13.51 -3.76 -2.15
C TRP A 86 -12.28 -2.92 -1.78
N TRP A 87 -11.52 -2.49 -2.80
CA TRP A 87 -10.42 -1.54 -2.60
C TRP A 87 -10.91 -0.18 -2.14
N GLN A 88 -12.03 0.29 -2.70
CA GLN A 88 -12.66 1.54 -2.32
C GLN A 88 -13.20 1.48 -0.88
N SER A 89 -13.85 0.39 -0.47
CA SER A 89 -14.33 0.24 0.91
C SER A 89 -13.18 0.14 1.89
N THR A 90 -12.15 -0.66 1.59
CA THR A 90 -10.95 -0.79 2.44
C THR A 90 -10.21 0.54 2.55
N PHE A 91 -10.14 1.30 1.45
CA PHE A 91 -9.61 2.66 1.44
C PHE A 91 -10.44 3.59 2.34
N GLN A 92 -11.76 3.61 2.19
CA GLN A 92 -12.65 4.45 2.99
C GLN A 92 -12.59 4.09 4.48
N GLU A 93 -12.56 2.81 4.83
CA GLU A 93 -12.42 2.34 6.22
C GLU A 93 -11.06 2.71 6.80
N SER A 94 -9.99 2.56 6.02
CA SER A 94 -8.65 2.94 6.46
C SER A 94 -8.50 4.45 6.59
N LEU A 95 -9.11 5.24 5.71
CA LEU A 95 -9.19 6.70 5.83
C LEU A 95 -10.00 7.14 7.06
N ALA A 96 -11.11 6.45 7.36
CA ALA A 96 -11.90 6.74 8.54
C ALA A 96 -11.15 6.40 9.84
N ALA A 97 -10.27 5.40 9.80
CA ALA A 97 -9.42 5.01 10.92
C ALA A 97 -8.14 5.85 11.06
N LEU A 98 -7.63 6.43 9.96
CA LEU A 98 -6.32 7.07 9.89
C LEU A 98 -6.43 8.53 9.44
N ASN A 99 -6.03 9.48 10.31
CA ASN A 99 -6.08 10.91 10.01
C ASN A 99 -5.00 11.39 9.02
N ASN A 100 -4.04 10.55 8.62
CA ASN A 100 -2.95 10.95 7.75
C ASN A 100 -2.83 10.05 6.51
N VAL A 101 -2.75 10.68 5.34
CA VAL A 101 -2.72 9.99 4.04
C VAL A 101 -1.56 10.52 3.21
N VAL A 102 -0.75 9.62 2.67
CA VAL A 102 0.27 9.94 1.68
C VAL A 102 -0.11 9.29 0.36
N MET A 103 -0.31 10.13 -0.66
CA MET A 103 -0.60 9.68 -2.02
C MET A 103 0.69 9.77 -2.86
N VAL A 104 1.09 8.64 -3.44
CA VAL A 104 2.29 8.52 -4.27
C VAL A 104 1.86 8.59 -5.75
N MET A 105 2.31 9.62 -6.47
CA MET A 105 1.94 9.92 -7.87
C MET A 105 3.18 9.89 -8.78
N HIS A 106 3.46 8.79 -9.48
CA HIS A 106 4.64 8.57 -10.34
C HIS A 106 4.40 7.48 -11.42
N PRO A 107 5.02 7.52 -12.61
CA PRO A 107 5.56 8.72 -13.21
C PRO A 107 4.43 9.71 -13.51
N TRP A 108 4.67 10.97 -13.13
CA TRP A 108 3.84 12.12 -13.54
C TRP A 108 3.71 12.24 -15.07
N LYS A 109 4.56 11.51 -15.81
CA LYS A 109 4.67 11.53 -17.27
C LYS A 109 3.64 10.67 -18.00
N ASN A 110 2.85 9.84 -17.32
CA ASN A 110 1.70 9.16 -17.94
C ASN A 110 0.66 8.70 -16.88
N PRO A 111 -0.12 9.63 -16.31
CA PRO A 111 -1.17 9.27 -15.36
C PRO A 111 -2.29 8.50 -16.07
N VAL A 112 -2.32 7.17 -15.94
CA VAL A 112 -3.47 6.35 -16.36
C VAL A 112 -4.73 6.72 -15.55
N THR A 113 -4.55 7.42 -14.43
CA THR A 113 -5.63 8.05 -13.66
C THR A 113 -6.31 9.23 -14.39
N LEU A 114 -5.73 9.78 -15.46
CA LEU A 114 -6.33 10.85 -16.27
C LEU A 114 -6.88 10.39 -17.63
N THR A 115 -6.78 9.10 -17.98
CA THR A 115 -7.42 8.58 -19.21
C THR A 115 -8.78 7.92 -18.99
N ARG A 116 -9.32 7.90 -17.76
CA ARG A 116 -10.65 7.32 -17.46
C ARG A 116 -11.50 8.06 -16.43
N SER A 117 -11.63 9.39 -16.51
CA SER A 117 -12.65 10.11 -15.71
C SER A 117 -13.35 11.31 -16.36
N TRP A 118 -13.33 11.50 -17.69
CA TRP A 118 -14.00 12.68 -18.26
C TRP A 118 -14.46 12.50 -19.72
N GLY A 119 -15.29 11.49 -20.00
CA GLY A 119 -15.71 11.25 -21.38
C GLY A 119 -17.03 10.52 -21.61
N ILE A 120 -17.87 10.28 -20.59
CA ILE A 120 -19.27 9.83 -20.81
C ILE A 120 -20.18 10.52 -19.79
N PHE A 121 -20.11 11.85 -19.74
CA PHE A 121 -21.19 12.69 -19.21
C PHE A 121 -21.86 13.50 -20.32
N GLU A 122 -21.67 13.12 -21.59
CA GLU A 122 -22.34 13.70 -22.76
C GLU A 122 -22.67 12.62 -23.80
N ASN A 123 -23.73 11.87 -23.53
CA ASN A 123 -24.90 11.68 -24.41
C ASN A 123 -25.96 10.85 -23.69
#